data_AF-A0AAE8ZXS0-F1
#
_entry.id   AF-A0AAE8ZXS0-F1
#
_cell.length_a   1.000
_cell.length_b   1.000
_cell.length_c   1.000
_cell.angle_alpha   90.00
_cell.angle_beta   90.00
_cell.angle_gamma   90.00
#
_symmetry.space_group_name_H-M   'P 1'
#
loop_
_entity.id
_entity.type
_entity.pdbx_description
1 polymer ?
#
loop_
_entity_poly.entity_id
_entity_poly.type
_entity_poly.pdbx_seq_one_letter_code
_entity_poly.pdbx_strand_id
1 'polypeptide(L)'
;MFGEIHNAEELWYRFVDDFSEDFLYKHFPKEKSEALAYNDLIDRMNAMGEKLDKWMSLGYERIIPDDVIDFDYCSKEGDRMRSTLVAEQEEVVKAVLDAVKSGGGLIYVDGPGGSGKTYVYLTLINILQVSFLGLAKV
;
A
#
# COMPACT_ATOMS: atom_id res chain seq x y z
N MET A 1 14.09 24.07 -21.07
CA MET A 1 14.30 22.61 -20.99
C MET A 1 13.88 22.22 -19.58
N PHE A 2 12.69 21.62 -19.44
CA PHE A 2 12.23 21.07 -18.17
C PHE A 2 12.69 19.61 -18.12
N GLY A 3 13.30 19.17 -17.02
CA GLY A 3 13.50 17.73 -16.76
C GLY A 3 14.92 17.18 -16.79
N GLU A 4 15.98 18.02 -16.82
CA GLU A 4 17.33 17.52 -16.53
C GLU A 4 17.57 17.56 -15.01
N ILE A 5 17.71 16.38 -14.40
CA ILE A 5 18.13 16.26 -12.99
C ILE A 5 19.62 16.57 -12.94
N HIS A 6 19.96 17.84 -12.72
CA HIS A 6 21.35 18.26 -12.59
C HIS A 6 21.94 17.87 -11.22
N ASN A 7 21.09 17.80 -10.18
CA ASN A 7 21.47 17.41 -8.84
C ASN A 7 20.28 16.77 -8.11
N ALA A 8 20.30 15.46 -7.95
CA ALA A 8 19.21 14.74 -7.31
C ALA A 8 19.16 14.99 -5.79
N GLU A 9 20.31 15.18 -5.13
CA GLU A 9 20.38 15.46 -3.69
C GLU A 9 19.76 16.82 -3.35
N GLU A 10 19.98 17.84 -4.19
CA GLU A 10 19.34 19.14 -4.02
C GLU A 10 17.80 19.04 -4.12
N LEU A 11 17.30 18.22 -5.05
CA LEU A 11 15.87 17.95 -5.16
C LEU A 11 15.34 17.22 -3.93
N TRP A 12 16.07 16.25 -3.41
CA TRP A 12 15.71 15.61 -2.14
C TRP A 12 15.56 16.64 -1.03
N TYR A 13 16.58 17.43 -0.74
CA TYR A 13 16.53 18.40 0.36
C TYR A 13 15.47 19.48 0.16
N ARG A 14 15.12 19.80 -1.09
CA ARG A 14 14.04 20.74 -1.39
C ARG A 14 12.65 20.19 -1.07
N PHE A 15 12.43 18.89 -1.24
CA PHE A 15 11.11 18.24 -1.19
C PHE A 15 10.99 17.17 -0.09
N VAL A 16 11.98 17.03 0.79
CA VAL A 16 12.00 15.99 1.83
C VAL A 16 10.84 16.13 2.82
N ASP A 17 10.44 17.35 3.16
CA ASP A 17 9.28 17.58 4.02
C ASP A 17 7.98 17.08 3.33
N ASP A 18 7.83 17.31 2.01
CA ASP A 18 6.69 16.81 1.24
C ASP A 18 6.71 15.27 1.11
N PHE A 19 7.89 14.66 0.89
CA PHE A 19 8.01 13.21 0.79
C PHE A 19 7.78 12.49 2.13
N SER A 20 8.02 13.16 3.25
CA SER A 20 7.93 12.57 4.59
C SER A 20 6.64 12.91 5.34
N GLU A 21 5.76 13.74 4.77
CA GLU A 21 4.53 14.24 5.40
C GLU A 21 3.63 13.11 5.90
N ASP A 22 3.40 12.08 5.09
CA ASP A 22 2.55 10.95 5.45
C ASP A 22 3.07 10.18 6.68
N PHE A 23 4.39 10.07 6.84
CA PHE A 23 5.00 9.40 7.98
C PHE A 23 4.96 10.28 9.23
N LEU A 24 5.13 11.60 9.08
CA LEU A 24 4.92 12.55 10.18
C LEU A 24 3.47 12.52 10.68
N TYR A 25 2.49 12.42 9.77
CA TYR A 25 1.08 12.29 10.13
C TYR A 25 0.80 11.01 10.93
N LYS A 26 1.55 9.93 10.66
CA LYS A 26 1.53 8.69 11.45
C LYS A 26 2.30 8.80 12.78
N HIS A 27 2.70 10.00 13.19
CA HIS A 27 3.43 10.29 14.42
C HIS A 27 4.82 9.66 14.52
N PHE A 28 5.47 9.35 13.39
CA PHE A 28 6.89 8.99 13.41
C PHE A 28 7.77 10.22 13.67
N PRO A 29 8.91 10.07 14.38
CA PRO A 29 9.91 11.14 14.52
C PRO A 29 10.42 11.61 13.15
N LYS A 30 10.81 12.89 13.03
CA LYS A 30 11.20 13.49 11.75
C LYS A 30 12.29 12.68 11.04
N GLU A 31 13.36 12.32 11.75
CA GLU A 31 14.48 11.57 11.19
C GLU A 31 14.04 10.20 10.66
N LYS A 32 13.10 9.55 11.37
CA LYS A 32 12.52 8.27 10.95
C LYS A 32 11.60 8.44 9.72
N SER A 33 10.82 9.52 9.67
CA SER A 33 9.95 9.84 8.55
C SER A 33 10.73 10.11 7.26
N GLU A 34 11.83 10.85 7.34
CA GLU A 34 12.72 11.08 6.19
C GLU A 34 13.36 9.78 5.70
N ALA A 35 13.85 8.93 6.62
CA ALA A 35 14.41 7.63 6.27
C ALA A 35 13.38 6.70 5.60
N LEU A 36 12.13 6.69 6.10
CA LEU A 36 11.04 5.93 5.50
C LEU A 36 10.70 6.44 4.09
N ALA A 37 10.65 7.75 3.89
CA ALA A 37 10.45 8.36 2.58
C ALA A 37 11.58 8.02 1.60
N TYR A 38 12.84 8.02 2.07
CA TYR A 38 13.98 7.63 1.27
C TYR A 38 13.91 6.16 0.86
N ASN A 39 13.49 5.28 1.78
CA ASN A 39 13.29 3.85 1.50
C ASN A 39 12.15 3.59 0.51
N ASP A 40 11.04 4.32 0.61
CA ASP A 40 9.94 4.26 -0.37
C ASP A 40 10.42 4.65 -1.78
N LEU A 41 11.27 5.70 -1.88
CA LEU A 41 11.85 6.11 -3.15
C LEU A 41 12.77 5.01 -3.75
N ILE A 42 13.59 4.36 -2.92
CA ILE A 42 14.40 3.21 -3.34
C ILE A 42 13.52 2.11 -3.94
N ASP A 43 12.42 1.77 -3.27
CA ASP A 43 11.54 0.67 -3.69
C ASP A 43 10.81 0.98 -4.99
N ARG A 44 10.31 2.20 -5.14
CA ARG A 44 9.66 2.66 -6.37
C ARG A 44 10.62 2.66 -7.56
N MET A 45 11.85 3.15 -7.36
CA MET A 45 12.85 3.14 -8.44
C MET A 45 13.24 1.72 -8.83
N ASN A 46 13.48 0.84 -7.84
CA ASN A 46 13.78 -0.56 -8.11
C ASN A 46 12.66 -1.26 -8.88
N ALA A 47 11.39 -0.97 -8.55
CA ALA A 47 10.23 -1.49 -9.29
C ALA A 47 10.19 -1.00 -10.75
N MET A 48 10.77 0.17 -11.04
CA MET A 48 10.95 0.69 -12.40
C MET A 48 12.25 0.19 -13.07
N GLY A 49 13.01 -0.69 -12.41
CA GLY A 49 14.28 -1.22 -12.93
C GLY A 49 15.45 -0.25 -12.83
N GLU A 50 15.32 0.84 -12.05
CA GLU A 50 16.36 1.84 -11.84
C GLU A 50 16.83 1.86 -10.39
N LYS A 51 18.12 2.11 -10.15
CA LYS A 51 18.64 2.20 -8.79
C LYS A 51 18.83 3.65 -8.39
N LEU A 52 18.29 4.03 -7.23
CA LEU A 52 18.40 5.38 -6.69
C LEU A 52 19.87 5.79 -6.44
N ASP A 53 20.72 4.82 -6.08
CA ASP A 53 22.16 5.01 -5.82
C ASP A 53 22.95 5.62 -7.00
N LYS A 54 22.44 5.48 -8.23
CA LYS A 54 23.01 6.15 -9.41
C LYS A 54 22.81 7.66 -9.41
N TRP A 55 21.82 8.16 -8.67
CA TRP A 55 21.39 9.55 -8.66
C TRP A 55 21.72 10.25 -7.34
N MET A 56 21.55 9.57 -6.20
CA MET A 56 21.86 10.10 -4.86
C MET A 56 22.18 8.98 -3.86
N SER A 57 22.97 9.30 -2.83
CA SER A 57 23.26 8.37 -1.73
C SER A 57 23.38 9.09 -0.40
N LEU A 58 22.27 9.20 0.33
CA LEU A 58 22.14 10.06 1.51
C LEU A 58 22.39 9.37 2.86
N GLY A 59 22.70 8.08 2.87
CA GLY A 59 23.10 7.35 4.09
C GLY A 59 21.98 7.08 5.09
N TYR A 60 20.71 7.26 4.72
CA TYR A 60 19.58 6.83 5.57
C TYR A 60 19.62 5.32 5.79
N GLU A 61 19.34 4.88 7.02
CA GLU A 61 19.20 3.47 7.33
C GLU A 61 17.91 2.91 6.70
N ARG A 62 17.99 1.64 6.24
CA ARG A 62 16.83 0.92 5.76
C ARG A 62 15.94 0.57 6.95
N ILE A 63 14.82 1.26 7.06
CA ILE A 63 13.75 1.01 8.02
C ILE A 63 12.70 0.20 7.29
N ILE A 64 12.42 -0.99 7.80
CA ILE A 64 11.21 -1.72 7.45
C ILE A 64 10.15 -1.18 8.40
N PRO A 65 9.16 -0.40 7.93
CA PRO A 65 8.09 0.02 8.80
C PRO A 65 7.41 -1.25 9.35
N ASP A 66 7.26 -1.30 10.67
CA ASP A 66 6.29 -2.20 11.29
C ASP A 66 4.91 -1.68 10.88
N ASP A 67 4.48 -2.00 9.65
CA ASP A 67 3.07 -1.99 9.33
C ASP A 67 2.45 -3.08 10.19
N VAL A 68 2.13 -2.74 11.45
CA VAL A 68 1.41 -3.61 12.36
C VAL A 68 -0.02 -3.65 11.85
N ILE A 69 -0.22 -4.43 10.78
CA ILE A 69 -1.53 -4.90 10.40
C ILE A 69 -1.95 -5.80 11.55
N ASP A 70 -2.95 -5.36 12.30
CA ASP A 70 -3.59 -6.21 13.30
C ASP A 70 -4.42 -7.26 12.53
N PHE A 71 -3.78 -8.37 12.20
CA PHE A 71 -4.39 -9.43 11.41
C PHE A 71 -5.58 -10.09 12.13
N ASP A 72 -5.60 -10.09 13.46
CA ASP A 72 -6.73 -10.59 14.24
C ASP A 72 -7.93 -9.64 14.11
N TYR A 73 -7.68 -8.34 14.18
CA TYR A 73 -8.70 -7.32 13.87
C TYR A 73 -9.20 -7.46 12.43
N CYS A 74 -8.30 -7.52 11.43
CA CYS A 74 -8.68 -7.65 10.02
C CYS A 74 -9.50 -8.91 9.75
N SER A 75 -9.16 -10.04 10.38
CA SER A 75 -9.93 -11.28 10.25
C SER A 75 -11.35 -11.11 10.80
N LYS A 76 -11.47 -10.63 12.04
CA LYS A 76 -12.77 -10.43 12.70
C LYS A 76 -13.63 -9.41 11.97
N GLU A 77 -13.01 -8.31 11.52
CA GLU A 77 -13.71 -7.24 10.82
C GLU A 77 -14.12 -7.68 9.41
N GLY A 78 -13.26 -8.42 8.70
CA GLY A 78 -13.59 -9.02 7.41
C GLY A 78 -14.81 -9.94 7.49
N ASP A 79 -14.84 -10.84 8.49
CA ASP A 79 -15.98 -11.73 8.73
C ASP A 79 -17.25 -10.95 9.08
N ARG A 80 -17.13 -9.98 9.99
CA ARG A 80 -18.25 -9.12 10.40
C ARG A 80 -18.83 -8.36 9.22
N MET A 81 -17.99 -7.70 8.43
CA MET A 81 -18.44 -6.92 7.27
C MET A 81 -19.08 -7.82 6.22
N ARG A 82 -18.44 -8.95 5.90
CA ARG A 82 -18.96 -9.92 4.93
C ARG A 82 -20.34 -10.43 5.31
N SER A 83 -20.58 -10.67 6.60
CA SER A 83 -21.89 -11.11 7.11
C SER A 83 -23.04 -10.13 6.86
N THR A 84 -22.72 -8.86 6.55
CA THR A 84 -23.72 -7.79 6.33
C THR A 84 -23.87 -7.40 4.86
N LEU A 85 -23.15 -8.06 3.95
CA LEU A 85 -23.26 -7.80 2.52
C LEU A 85 -24.63 -8.26 2.00
N VAL A 86 -25.18 -7.47 1.07
CA VAL A 86 -26.30 -7.93 0.24
C VAL A 86 -25.81 -8.92 -0.82
N ALA A 87 -26.73 -9.65 -1.44
CA ALA A 87 -26.42 -10.73 -2.37
C ALA A 87 -25.49 -10.28 -3.51
N GLU A 88 -25.77 -9.13 -4.12
CA GLU A 88 -24.99 -8.60 -5.25
C GLU A 88 -23.56 -8.23 -4.83
N GLN A 89 -23.38 -7.75 -3.60
CA GLN A 89 -22.07 -7.41 -3.06
C GLN A 89 -21.25 -8.66 -2.72
N GLU A 90 -21.88 -9.68 -2.15
CA GLU A 90 -21.25 -10.97 -1.86
C GLU A 90 -20.83 -11.71 -3.14
N GLU A 91 -21.59 -11.58 -4.24
CA GLU A 91 -21.18 -12.10 -5.54
C GLU A 91 -19.85 -11.48 -6.02
N VAL A 92 -19.69 -10.16 -5.87
CA VAL A 92 -18.44 -9.47 -6.18
C VAL A 92 -17.30 -9.98 -5.29
N VAL A 93 -17.54 -10.11 -3.98
CA VAL A 93 -16.51 -10.60 -3.04
C VAL A 93 -16.07 -12.01 -3.41
N LYS A 94 -17.01 -12.93 -3.69
CA LYS A 94 -16.70 -14.29 -4.14
C LYS A 94 -15.87 -14.30 -5.42
N ALA A 95 -16.27 -13.53 -6.43
CA ALA A 95 -15.55 -13.44 -7.69
C ALA A 95 -14.09 -12.99 -7.50
N VAL A 96 -13.85 -12.01 -6.63
CA VAL A 96 -12.49 -11.55 -6.30
C VAL A 96 -11.70 -12.64 -5.56
N LEU A 97 -12.28 -13.25 -4.53
CA LEU A 97 -11.58 -14.30 -3.76
C LEU A 97 -11.25 -15.53 -4.62
N ASP A 98 -12.13 -15.91 -5.55
CA ASP A 98 -11.89 -17.04 -6.45
C ASP A 98 -10.84 -16.71 -7.52
N ALA A 99 -10.81 -15.46 -8.01
CA ALA A 99 -9.72 -15.00 -8.88
C ALA A 99 -8.37 -15.03 -8.16
N VAL A 100 -8.30 -14.56 -6.90
CA VAL A 100 -7.08 -14.61 -6.08
C VAL A 100 -6.59 -16.05 -5.90
N LYS A 101 -7.49 -16.99 -5.58
CA LYS A 101 -7.14 -18.42 -5.48
C LYS A 101 -6.62 -19.01 -6.80
N SER A 102 -7.05 -18.46 -7.93
CA SER A 102 -6.69 -18.92 -9.28
C SER A 102 -5.42 -18.25 -9.82
N GLY A 103 -4.69 -17.49 -9.00
CA GLY A 103 -3.45 -16.79 -9.40
C GLY A 103 -3.65 -15.30 -9.72
N GLY A 104 -4.80 -14.73 -9.36
CA GLY A 104 -5.13 -13.33 -9.57
C GLY A 104 -5.95 -13.08 -10.84
N GLY A 105 -6.22 -11.81 -11.11
CA GLY A 105 -6.99 -11.38 -12.28
C GLY A 105 -7.34 -9.89 -12.24
N LEU A 106 -7.93 -9.41 -13.33
CA LEU A 106 -8.44 -8.05 -13.44
C LEU A 106 -9.96 -8.07 -13.30
N ILE A 107 -10.49 -7.38 -12.29
CA ILE A 107 -11.93 -7.31 -11.99
C ILE A 107 -12.36 -5.86 -11.96
N TYR A 108 -13.43 -5.55 -12.69
CA TYR A 108 -14.08 -4.25 -12.67
C TYR A 108 -15.37 -4.34 -11.86
N VAL A 109 -15.46 -3.53 -10.80
CA VAL A 109 -16.68 -3.43 -9.98
C VAL A 109 -17.42 -2.16 -10.37
N ASP A 110 -18.46 -2.31 -11.17
CA ASP A 110 -19.34 -1.21 -11.55
C ASP A 110 -20.65 -1.24 -10.76
N GLY A 111 -21.23 -0.07 -10.54
CA GLY A 111 -22.53 0.06 -9.91
C GLY A 111 -22.92 1.52 -9.70
N PRO A 112 -24.23 1.81 -9.55
CA PRO A 112 -24.72 3.17 -9.37
C PRO A 112 -24.19 3.82 -8.09
N GLY A 113 -24.32 5.15 -8.00
CA GLY A 113 -24.02 5.88 -6.77
C GLY A 113 -24.82 5.32 -5.59
N GLY A 114 -24.20 5.17 -4.42
CA GLY A 114 -24.85 4.63 -3.22
C GLY A 114 -24.96 3.10 -3.14
N SER A 115 -24.49 2.33 -4.13
CA SER A 115 -24.55 0.86 -4.10
C SER A 115 -23.60 0.16 -3.10
N GLY A 116 -22.82 0.93 -2.32
CA GLY A 116 -21.92 0.38 -1.31
C GLY A 116 -20.59 -0.17 -1.85
N LYS A 117 -20.13 0.22 -3.04
CA LYS A 117 -18.82 -0.20 -3.60
C LYS A 117 -17.66 0.00 -2.62
N THR A 118 -17.60 1.15 -1.95
CA THR A 118 -16.59 1.42 -0.91
C THR A 118 -16.63 0.39 0.20
N TYR A 119 -17.82 -0.03 0.63
CA TYR A 119 -17.98 -1.05 1.65
C TYR A 119 -17.42 -2.40 1.18
N VAL A 120 -17.72 -2.79 -0.07
CA VAL A 120 -17.17 -4.01 -0.70
C VAL A 120 -15.64 -3.97 -0.77
N TYR A 121 -15.04 -2.83 -1.17
CA TYR A 121 -13.59 -2.69 -1.19
C TYR A 121 -12.97 -2.83 0.20
N LEU A 122 -13.56 -2.21 1.22
CA LEU A 122 -13.09 -2.31 2.60
C LEU A 122 -13.23 -3.73 3.15
N THR A 123 -14.31 -4.46 2.82
CA THR A 123 -14.47 -5.88 3.16
C THR A 123 -13.37 -6.73 2.53
N LEU A 124 -13.09 -6.53 1.24
CA LEU A 124 -12.03 -7.25 0.53
C LEU A 124 -10.65 -6.95 1.11
N ILE A 125 -10.35 -5.70 1.44
CA ILE A 125 -9.07 -5.32 2.04
C ILE A 125 -8.85 -6.09 3.36
N ASN A 126 -9.85 -6.10 4.25
CA ASN A 126 -9.74 -6.82 5.53
C ASN A 126 -9.54 -8.34 5.33
N ILE A 127 -10.28 -8.97 4.40
CA ILE A 127 -10.15 -10.41 4.13
C ILE A 127 -8.79 -10.74 3.50
N LEU A 128 -8.34 -9.93 2.54
CA LEU A 128 -7.13 -10.21 1.77
C LEU A 128 -5.85 -9.93 2.56
N GLN A 129 -5.84 -8.91 3.43
CA GLN A 129 -4.71 -8.64 4.33
C GLN A 129 -4.34 -9.88 5.17
N VAL A 130 -5.33 -10.65 5.63
CA VAL A 130 -5.12 -11.91 6.35
C VAL A 130 -4.63 -13.02 5.42
N SER A 131 -5.10 -13.06 4.17
CA SER A 131 -4.78 -14.12 3.21
C SER A 131 -3.31 -14.08 2.75
N PHE A 132 -2.72 -12.89 2.61
CA PHE A 132 -1.31 -12.74 2.20
C PHE A 132 -0.30 -13.22 3.25
N LEU A 133 -0.67 -13.25 4.54
CA LEU A 133 0.14 -13.88 5.59
C LEU A 133 0.34 -15.39 5.40
N GLY A 134 -0.66 -16.07 4.82
CA GLY A 134 -0.58 -17.50 4.53
C GLY A 134 0.41 -17.83 3.42
N LEU A 135 0.61 -16.89 2.48
CA LEU A 135 1.54 -17.04 1.36
C LEU A 135 2.98 -16.65 1.72
N ALA A 136 3.18 -15.74 2.68
CA ALA A 136 4.51 -15.32 3.16
C ALA A 136 5.18 -16.32 4.12
N LYS A 137 4.51 -17.42 4.49
CA LYS A 137 5.03 -18.48 5.37
C LYS A 137 5.59 -19.72 4.63
N VAL A 138 5.78 -19.65 3.31
CA VAL A 138 6.35 -20.74 2.50
C VAL A 138 7.77 -20.43 2.08
#